data_AF-A0A563VV62-F1
#
_entry.id   AF-A0A563VV62-F1
#
_cell.length_a   1.000
_cell.length_b   1.000
_cell.length_c   1.000
_cell.angle_alpha   90.00
_cell.angle_beta   90.00
_cell.angle_gamma   90.00
#
_symmetry.space_group_name_H-M   'P 1'
#
loop_
_entity.id
_entity.type
_entity.pdbx_description
1 polymer ?
#
loop_
_entity_poly.entity_id
_entity_poly.type
_entity_poly.pdbx_seq_one_letter_code
_entity_poly.pdbx_strand_id
1 'polypeptide(L)'
;MSETFQESDNFGEFKNPWYFSSVEEFTTILNQVGFQVDYIELIPRPTPLKSGIDSWLEIFANGITSHLTTEAKNQFITKVAQKLKPLMYSEAEGWIADYVRIRFKAIK
;
A
#
# COMPACT_ATOMS: atom_id res chain seq x y z
N MET A 1 -1.46 -8.90 -2.31
CA MET A 1 -0.01 -9.09 -2.09
C MET A 1 0.28 -10.19 -1.09
N SER A 2 -0.13 -10.09 0.19
CA SER A 2 0.06 -11.18 1.17
C SER A 2 -0.53 -12.52 0.70
N GLU A 3 -1.77 -12.52 0.22
CA GLU A 3 -2.41 -13.69 -0.39
C GLU A 3 -1.58 -14.27 -1.54
N THR A 4 -1.08 -13.42 -2.45
CA THR A 4 -0.22 -13.85 -3.57
C THR A 4 1.10 -14.48 -3.11
N PHE A 5 1.66 -14.02 -1.98
CA PHE A 5 2.83 -14.65 -1.35
C PHE A 5 2.50 -16.04 -0.80
N GLN A 6 1.31 -16.20 -0.20
CA GLN A 6 0.87 -17.49 0.36
C GLN A 6 0.56 -18.55 -0.72
N GLU A 7 0.30 -18.13 -1.96
CA GLU A 7 0.03 -19.03 -3.10
C GLU A 7 1.30 -19.64 -3.73
N SER A 8 2.50 -19.24 -3.30
CA SER A 8 3.74 -19.79 -3.85
C SER A 8 4.87 -19.84 -2.83
N ASP A 9 5.32 -21.07 -2.54
CA ASP A 9 6.47 -21.32 -1.67
C ASP A 9 7.76 -20.63 -2.17
N ASN A 10 7.83 -20.35 -3.48
CA ASN A 10 8.99 -19.71 -4.12
C ASN A 10 9.11 -18.20 -3.85
N PHE A 11 8.12 -17.57 -3.21
CA PHE A 11 8.17 -16.14 -2.83
C PHE A 11 8.72 -15.92 -1.42
N GLY A 12 8.80 -16.96 -0.60
CA GLY A 12 9.25 -16.87 0.78
C GLY A 12 8.24 -16.13 1.68
N GLU A 13 8.76 -15.46 2.72
CA GLU A 13 7.93 -14.78 3.72
C GLU A 13 7.47 -13.40 3.24
N PHE A 14 6.18 -13.11 3.37
CA PHE A 14 5.65 -11.76 3.14
C PHE A 14 6.02 -10.82 4.29
N LYS A 15 6.75 -9.74 3.97
CA LYS A 15 7.09 -8.68 4.92
C LYS A 15 6.55 -7.36 4.41
N ASN A 16 5.60 -6.77 5.15
CA ASN A 16 5.04 -5.48 4.82
C ASN A 16 5.87 -4.36 5.49
N PRO A 17 6.59 -3.52 4.74
CA PRO A 17 7.38 -2.43 5.30
C PRO A 17 6.54 -1.18 5.62
N TRP A 18 5.26 -1.15 5.24
CA TRP A 18 4.43 0.04 5.40
C TRP A 18 3.76 0.09 6.76
N TYR A 19 3.74 1.29 7.33
CA TYR A 19 3.01 1.61 8.55
C TYR A 19 1.80 2.48 8.20
N PHE A 20 0.61 1.90 8.27
CA PHE A 20 -0.66 2.58 8.05
C PHE A 20 -1.47 2.51 9.34
N SER A 21 -1.34 3.53 10.17
CA SER A 21 -1.97 3.60 11.48
C SER A 21 -3.44 4.02 11.39
N SER A 22 -4.22 3.59 12.38
CA SER A 22 -5.53 4.21 12.63
C SER A 22 -5.38 5.61 13.22
N VAL A 23 -6.49 6.35 13.30
CA VAL A 23 -6.53 7.65 13.97
C VAL A 23 -6.18 7.50 15.45
N GLU A 24 -6.73 6.49 16.11
CA GLU A 24 -6.55 6.23 17.54
C GLU A 24 -5.11 5.86 17.88
N GLU A 25 -4.50 4.98 17.07
CA GLU A 25 -3.12 4.57 17.23
C GLU A 25 -2.17 5.77 17.09
N PHE A 26 -2.34 6.56 16.02
CA PHE A 26 -1.45 7.70 15.78
C PHE A 26 -1.66 8.84 16.79
N THR A 27 -2.90 9.04 17.25
CA THR A 27 -3.21 9.97 18.36
C THR A 27 -2.49 9.56 19.63
N THR A 28 -2.52 8.27 19.95
CA THR A 28 -1.83 7.73 21.14
C THR A 28 -0.33 7.99 21.07
N ILE A 29 0.29 7.74 19.91
CA ILE A 29 1.72 8.00 19.68
C ILE A 29 2.05 9.48 19.89
N LEU A 30 1.27 10.39 19.29
CA LEU A 30 1.50 11.83 19.42
C LEU A 30 1.37 12.31 20.88
N ASN A 31 0.34 11.85 21.60
CA ASN A 31 0.12 12.21 23.00
C ASN A 31 1.25 11.70 23.90
N GLN A 32 1.76 10.48 23.67
CA GLN A 32 2.84 9.89 24.47
C GLN A 32 4.14 10.68 24.42
N VAL A 33 4.41 11.36 23.30
CA VAL A 33 5.60 12.22 23.14
C VAL A 33 5.33 13.70 23.48
N GLY A 34 4.16 13.98 24.07
CA GLY A 34 3.80 15.28 24.64
C GLY A 34 3.17 16.27 23.67
N PHE A 35 2.68 15.84 22.51
CA PHE A 35 1.85 16.69 21.66
C PHE A 35 0.39 16.59 22.08
N GLN A 36 -0.34 17.70 21.99
CA GLN A 36 -1.79 17.74 22.00
C GLN A 36 -2.31 17.71 20.56
N VAL A 37 -3.14 16.72 20.23
CA VAL A 37 -3.75 16.60 18.90
C VAL A 37 -4.98 17.50 18.81
N ASP A 38 -4.90 18.56 18.00
CA ASP A 38 -6.03 19.44 17.69
C ASP A 38 -7.01 18.79 16.73
N TYR A 39 -6.48 18.01 15.79
CA TYR A 39 -7.22 17.41 14.69
C TYR A 39 -6.46 16.24 14.07
N ILE A 40 -7.18 15.20 13.68
CA ILE A 40 -6.65 14.05 12.95
C ILE A 40 -7.78 13.31 12.21
N GLU A 41 -7.52 12.87 10.98
CA GLU A 41 -8.47 12.08 10.19
C GLU A 41 -7.78 11.18 9.16
N LEU A 42 -8.54 10.21 8.63
CA LEU A 42 -8.19 9.40 7.46
C LEU A 42 -8.99 9.88 6.25
N ILE A 43 -8.30 10.20 5.16
CA ILE A 43 -8.89 10.80 3.95
C ILE A 43 -8.71 9.85 2.75
N PRO A 44 -9.79 9.31 2.18
CA PRO A 44 -9.74 8.61 0.90
C PRO A 44 -9.26 9.54 -0.22
N ARG A 45 -8.32 9.07 -1.03
CA ARG A 45 -7.74 9.80 -2.16
C ARG A 45 -7.52 8.87 -3.34
N PRO A 46 -8.61 8.42 -4.00
CA PRO A 46 -8.50 7.64 -5.23
C PRO A 46 -7.62 8.39 -6.24
N THR A 47 -6.58 7.74 -6.73
CA THR A 47 -5.55 8.38 -7.56
C THR A 47 -5.30 7.58 -8.83
N PRO A 48 -5.48 8.17 -10.03
CA PRO A 48 -5.16 7.50 -11.29
C PRO A 48 -3.70 7.08 -11.41
N LEU A 49 -3.47 5.83 -11.81
CA LEU A 49 -2.16 5.28 -12.11
C LEU A 49 -1.94 5.28 -13.62
N LYS A 50 -1.45 6.40 -14.15
CA LYS A 50 -1.26 6.58 -15.61
C LYS A 50 -0.32 5.54 -16.23
N SER A 51 0.67 5.07 -15.47
CA SER A 51 1.61 4.02 -15.91
C SER A 51 1.12 2.60 -15.58
N GLY A 52 -0.09 2.44 -15.04
CA GLY A 52 -0.65 1.15 -14.63
C GLY A 52 -0.17 0.67 -13.25
N ILE A 53 -0.82 -0.39 -12.78
CA ILE A 53 -0.52 -1.00 -11.48
C ILE A 53 0.83 -1.72 -11.47
N ASP A 54 1.27 -2.25 -12.61
CA ASP A 54 2.54 -2.99 -12.70
C ASP A 54 3.73 -2.07 -12.38
N SER A 55 3.81 -0.90 -13.02
CA SER A 55 4.84 0.10 -12.72
C SER A 55 4.74 0.60 -11.28
N TRP A 56 3.52 0.69 -10.72
CA TRP A 56 3.36 1.04 -9.31
C TRP A 56 3.99 -0.01 -8.39
N LEU A 57 3.72 -1.30 -8.65
CA LEU A 57 4.28 -2.42 -7.88
C LEU A 57 5.80 -2.48 -8.02
N GLU A 58 6.34 -2.25 -9.22
CA GLU A 58 7.80 -2.23 -9.45
C GLU A 58 8.53 -1.19 -8.59
N ILE A 59 7.94 0.00 -8.47
CA ILE A 59 8.52 1.15 -7.76
C ILE A 59 8.27 1.04 -6.25
N PHE A 60 7.03 0.85 -5.84
CA PHE A 60 6.63 1.01 -4.43
C PHE A 60 6.65 -0.28 -3.63
N ALA A 61 6.45 -1.44 -4.26
CA ALA A 61 6.50 -2.73 -3.58
C ALA A 61 7.92 -3.31 -3.48
N ASN A 62 8.96 -2.55 -3.83
CA ASN A 62 10.33 -3.04 -3.77
C ASN A 62 10.77 -3.49 -2.36
N GLY A 63 10.27 -2.83 -1.30
CA GLY A 63 10.51 -3.28 0.08
C GLY A 63 9.88 -4.63 0.43
N ILE A 64 8.93 -5.11 -0.38
CA ILE A 64 8.28 -6.42 -0.27
C ILE A 64 8.97 -7.44 -1.19
N THR A 65 9.44 -7.02 -2.36
CA THR A 65 9.89 -7.94 -3.43
C THR A 65 11.41 -7.99 -3.65
N SER A 66 12.20 -7.22 -2.90
CA SER A 66 13.64 -7.06 -3.18
C SER A 66 14.47 -8.34 -3.04
N HIS A 67 13.98 -9.32 -2.28
CA HIS A 67 14.62 -10.62 -2.12
C HIS A 67 14.25 -11.63 -3.22
N LEU A 68 13.27 -11.32 -4.07
CA LEU A 68 12.82 -12.20 -5.14
C LEU A 68 13.81 -12.14 -6.33
N THR A 69 13.93 -13.27 -7.03
CA THR A 69 14.56 -13.27 -8.36
C THR A 69 13.72 -12.43 -9.34
N THR A 70 14.33 -11.96 -10.43
CA THR A 70 13.61 -11.20 -11.46
C THR A 70 12.38 -11.94 -11.97
N GLU A 71 12.51 -13.24 -12.22
CA GLU A 71 11.41 -14.10 -12.68
C GLU A 71 10.28 -14.18 -11.64
N ALA A 72 10.62 -14.44 -10.37
CA ALA A 72 9.65 -14.48 -9.28
C ALA A 72 8.96 -13.12 -9.07
N LYS A 73 9.69 -12.02 -9.19
CA LYS A 73 9.14 -10.65 -9.10
C LYS A 73 8.14 -10.39 -10.23
N ASN A 74 8.46 -10.77 -11.47
CA ASN A 74 7.55 -10.61 -12.61
C ASN A 74 6.27 -11.45 -12.45
N GLN A 75 6.41 -12.69 -11.99
CA GLN A 75 5.27 -13.56 -11.69
C GLN A 75 4.39 -12.98 -10.57
N PHE A 76 5.01 -12.45 -9.51
CA PHE A 76 4.31 -11.79 -8.42
C PHE A 76 3.52 -10.57 -8.92
N ILE A 77 4.16 -9.65 -9.65
CA ILE A 77 3.51 -8.45 -10.20
C ILE A 77 2.30 -8.83 -11.05
N THR A 78 2.50 -9.76 -11.99
CA THR A 78 1.43 -10.23 -12.90
C THR A 78 0.24 -10.80 -12.13
N LYS A 79 0.49 -11.65 -11.13
CA LYS A 79 -0.58 -12.25 -10.30
C LYS A 79 -1.32 -11.21 -9.48
N VAL A 80 -0.61 -10.25 -8.88
CA VAL A 80 -1.23 -9.16 -8.12
C VAL A 80 -2.09 -8.30 -9.03
N ALA A 81 -1.58 -7.89 -10.19
CA ALA A 81 -2.31 -7.09 -11.16
C ALA A 81 -3.59 -7.80 -11.65
N GLN A 82 -3.51 -9.11 -11.95
CA GLN A 82 -4.68 -9.91 -12.34
C GLN A 82 -5.77 -9.92 -11.25
N LYS A 83 -5.37 -10.11 -9.98
CA LYS A 83 -6.31 -10.10 -8.84
C LYS A 83 -6.93 -8.71 -8.61
N LEU A 84 -6.18 -7.63 -8.85
CA LEU A 84 -6.65 -6.26 -8.65
C LEU A 84 -7.47 -5.72 -9.82
N LYS A 85 -7.30 -6.24 -11.03
CA LYS A 85 -8.02 -5.76 -12.23
C LYS A 85 -9.54 -5.64 -12.04
N PRO A 86 -10.28 -6.64 -11.50
CA PRO A 86 -11.72 -6.50 -11.32
C PRO A 86 -12.13 -5.47 -10.24
N LEU A 87 -11.20 -5.00 -9.40
CA LEU A 87 -11.48 -4.11 -8.27
C LEU A 87 -11.03 -2.67 -8.51
N MET A 88 -9.91 -2.50 -9.20
CA MET A 88 -9.18 -1.22 -9.28
C MET A 88 -9.00 -0.72 -10.72
N TYR A 89 -9.53 -1.43 -11.71
CA TYR A 89 -9.47 -1.04 -13.12
C TYR A 89 -10.85 -0.97 -13.74
N SER A 90 -11.09 0.06 -14.55
CA SER A 90 -12.21 0.14 -15.47
C SER A 90 -11.76 0.68 -16.83
N GLU A 91 -12.51 0.37 -17.88
CA GLU A 91 -12.25 0.93 -19.22
C GLU A 91 -12.40 2.46 -19.25
N ALA A 92 -13.25 3.02 -18.39
CA ALA A 92 -13.52 4.46 -18.35
C ALA A 92 -12.44 5.25 -17.59
N GLU A 93 -11.94 4.73 -16.47
CA GLU A 93 -11.04 5.45 -15.56
C GLU A 93 -9.60 4.93 -15.59
N GLY A 94 -9.38 3.76 -16.20
CA GLY A 94 -8.12 3.05 -16.11
C GLY A 94 -7.87 2.51 -14.71
N TRP A 95 -6.59 2.42 -14.32
CA TRP A 95 -6.18 1.99 -12.98
C TRP A 95 -6.33 3.12 -11.97
N ILE A 96 -7.03 2.85 -10.86
CA ILE A 96 -7.18 3.77 -9.73
C ILE A 96 -6.58 3.13 -8.47
N ALA A 97 -5.58 3.78 -7.87
CA ALA A 97 -5.09 3.41 -6.54
C ALA A 97 -6.00 3.97 -5.44
N ASP A 98 -6.41 3.12 -4.52
CA ASP A 98 -7.33 3.38 -3.41
C ASP A 98 -6.62 3.94 -2.16
N TYR A 99 -5.74 4.93 -2.35
CA TYR A 99 -5.00 5.49 -1.22
C TYR A 99 -5.91 6.06 -0.13
N VAL A 100 -5.53 5.83 1.12
CA VAL A 100 -6.05 6.54 2.29
C VAL A 100 -4.90 7.26 2.96
N ARG A 101 -5.08 8.54 3.28
CA ARG A 101 -4.03 9.38 3.89
C ARG A 101 -4.46 9.80 5.28
N ILE A 102 -3.61 9.53 6.26
CA ILE A 102 -3.75 10.17 7.57
C ILE A 102 -3.25 11.61 7.50
N ARG A 103 -4.00 12.55 8.08
CA ARG A 103 -3.63 13.96 8.20
C ARG A 103 -3.96 14.43 9.59
N PHE A 104 -3.07 15.21 10.20
CA PHE A 104 -3.27 15.73 11.55
C PHE A 104 -2.66 17.13 11.74
N LYS A 105 -3.11 17.79 12.79
CA LYS A 105 -2.52 18.99 13.39
C LYS A 105 -2.32 18.70 14.87
N ALA A 106 -1.10 18.88 15.36
CA ALA A 106 -0.77 18.70 16.76
C ALA A 106 0.17 19.81 17.22
N ILE A 107 0.02 20.24 18.47
CA ILE A 107 0.77 21.35 19.10
C ILE A 107 1.54 20.78 20.29
N LYS A 108 2.75 21.28 20.51
CA LYS A 108 3.58 20.93 21.67
C LYS A 108 3.65 22.09 22.64
#